data_AF-A0A1W6PQX2-F1
#
_entry.id   AF-A0A1W6PQX2-F1
#
_cell.length_a   1.000
_cell.length_b   1.000
_cell.length_c   1.000
_cell.angle_alpha   90.00
_cell.angle_beta   90.00
_cell.angle_gamma   90.00
#
_symmetry.space_group_name_H-M   'P 1'
#
loop_
_entity.id
_entity.type
_entity.pdbx_description
1 polymer ?
#
loop_
_entity_poly.entity_id
_entity_poly.type
_entity_poly.pdbx_seq_one_letter_code
_entity_poly.pdbx_strand_id
1 'polypeptide(L)'
;MQQGGKKYSKGLCVTYIIYAFAAVFEIAGCFAFWAWLKLEKPIWWLAPGMISLALFAWLLTLVPSDAAGRTFAAYGGIYILASLSWLWLIEGRVPDRYDIGGGLICLGGASVILFAPRA
;
A
#
# COMPACT_ATOMS: atom_id res chain seq x y z
N MET A 1 26.93 9.34 24.16
CA MET A 1 26.60 9.26 22.72
C MET A 1 25.47 8.26 22.45
N GLN A 2 24.24 8.51 22.94
CA GLN A 2 23.07 7.62 22.74
C GLN A 2 21.79 8.41 22.41
N GLN A 3 21.79 9.21 21.35
CA GLN A 3 20.56 9.87 20.86
C GLN A 3 20.19 9.55 19.40
N GLY A 4 21.02 8.77 18.70
CA GLY A 4 20.73 8.37 17.31
C GLY A 4 19.59 7.35 17.19
N GLY A 5 19.59 6.27 17.98
CA GLY A 5 18.71 5.12 17.75
C GLY A 5 17.19 5.37 17.88
N LYS A 6 16.76 6.27 18.78
CA LYS A 6 15.32 6.51 19.03
C LYS A 6 14.64 7.36 17.96
N LYS A 7 15.39 8.22 17.26
CA LYS A 7 14.86 9.13 16.22
C LYS A 7 14.64 8.40 14.89
N TYR A 8 15.52 7.45 14.55
CA TYR A 8 15.38 6.60 13.36
C TYR A 8 14.23 5.58 13.48
N SER A 9 14.04 4.98 14.67
CA SER A 9 12.98 3.99 14.88
C SER A 9 11.56 4.60 14.83
N LYS A 10 11.38 5.82 15.34
CA LYS A 10 10.11 6.56 15.21
C LYS A 10 9.78 6.92 13.76
N GLY A 11 10.79 7.35 12.99
CA GLY A 11 10.60 7.67 11.57
C GLY A 11 10.15 6.46 10.75
N LEU A 12 10.80 5.30 10.94
CA LEU A 12 10.46 4.07 10.22
C LEU A 12 9.02 3.60 10.53
N CYS A 13 8.65 3.57 11.81
CA CYS A 13 7.33 3.11 12.25
C CYS A 13 6.22 4.01 11.69
N VAL A 14 6.43 5.34 11.70
CA VAL A 14 5.51 6.31 11.10
C VAL A 14 5.39 6.12 9.60
N THR A 15 6.49 5.88 8.88
CA THR A 15 6.46 5.62 7.43
C THR A 15 5.67 4.36 7.08
N TYR A 16 5.83 3.25 7.82
CA TYR A 16 5.03 2.05 7.59
C TYR A 16 3.54 2.27 7.86
N ILE A 17 3.20 3.05 8.89
CA ILE A 17 1.81 3.44 9.15
C ILE A 17 1.26 4.26 7.97
N ILE A 18 2.02 5.24 7.47
CA ILE A 18 1.61 6.04 6.30
C ILE A 18 1.39 5.13 5.09
N TYR A 19 2.28 4.18 4.82
CA TYR A 19 2.09 3.22 3.72
C TYR A 19 0.86 2.33 3.89
N ALA A 20 0.57 1.87 5.11
CA ALA A 20 -0.61 1.07 5.37
C ALA A 20 -1.89 1.87 5.11
N PHE A 21 -1.98 3.11 5.59
CA PHE A 21 -3.10 3.99 5.29
C PHE A 21 -3.20 4.31 3.80
N ALA A 22 -2.08 4.62 3.15
CA ALA A 22 -2.00 4.86 1.71
C ALA A 22 -2.58 3.67 0.93
N ALA A 23 -2.19 2.44 1.28
CA ALA A 23 -2.70 1.21 0.66
C ALA A 23 -4.20 1.05 0.83
N VAL A 24 -4.73 1.30 2.03
CA VAL A 24 -6.17 1.24 2.27
C VAL A 24 -6.92 2.26 1.42
N PHE A 25 -6.43 3.50 1.33
CA PHE A 25 -7.06 4.54 0.53
C PHE A 25 -6.97 4.26 -0.98
N GLU A 26 -5.84 3.73 -1.46
CA GLU A 26 -5.70 3.35 -2.87
C GLU A 26 -6.67 2.22 -3.22
N ILE A 27 -6.70 1.14 -2.42
CA ILE A 27 -7.59 0.00 -2.65
C ILE A 27 -9.06 0.44 -2.57
N ALA A 28 -9.44 1.25 -1.58
CA ALA A 28 -10.79 1.78 -1.47
C ALA A 28 -11.17 2.67 -2.66
N GLY A 29 -10.24 3.51 -3.12
CA GLY A 29 -10.42 4.36 -4.29
C GLY A 29 -10.65 3.56 -5.56
N CYS A 30 -9.78 2.59 -5.84
CA CYS A 30 -9.90 1.66 -6.97
C CYS A 30 -11.17 0.80 -6.86
N PHE A 31 -11.52 0.33 -5.67
CA PHE A 31 -12.72 -0.44 -5.42
C PHE A 31 -13.99 0.37 -5.69
N ALA A 32 -13.99 1.68 -5.41
CA ALA A 32 -15.13 2.54 -5.72
C ALA A 32 -15.39 2.64 -7.24
N PHE A 33 -14.33 2.71 -8.05
CA PHE A 33 -14.44 2.64 -9.51
C PHE A 33 -14.95 1.26 -9.98
N TRP A 34 -14.44 0.18 -9.39
CA TRP A 34 -14.93 -1.17 -9.65
C TRP A 34 -16.42 -1.26 -9.32
N ALA A 35 -16.84 -0.78 -8.14
CA ALA A 35 -18.22 -0.79 -7.68
C ALA A 35 -19.16 -0.04 -8.63
N TRP A 36 -18.73 1.09 -9.15
CA TRP A 36 -19.49 1.84 -10.15
C TRP A 36 -19.60 1.08 -11.48
N LEU A 37 -18.48 0.62 -12.05
CA LEU A 37 -18.46 0.02 -13.40
C LEU A 37 -18.98 -1.42 -13.46
N LYS A 38 -18.78 -2.22 -12.41
CA LYS A 38 -19.10 -3.66 -12.39
C LYS A 38 -20.27 -4.03 -11.49
N LEU A 39 -20.57 -3.24 -10.45
CA LEU A 39 -21.68 -3.49 -9.54
C LEU A 39 -22.87 -2.53 -9.75
N GLU A 40 -22.86 -1.76 -10.85
CA GLU A 40 -23.92 -0.80 -11.21
C GLU A 40 -24.30 0.17 -10.07
N LYS A 41 -23.34 0.46 -9.18
CA LYS A 41 -23.55 1.42 -8.09
C LYS A 41 -23.76 2.82 -8.66
N PRO A 42 -24.45 3.72 -7.94
CA PRO A 42 -24.65 5.08 -8.42
C PRO A 42 -23.31 5.83 -8.58
N ILE A 43 -23.24 6.71 -9.60
CA ILE A 43 -22.08 7.57 -9.93
C ILE A 43 -21.49 8.30 -8.71
N TRP A 44 -22.31 8.57 -7.69
CA TRP A 44 -21.90 9.23 -6.46
C TRP A 44 -20.84 8.45 -5.68
N TRP A 45 -20.66 7.14 -5.93
CA TRP A 45 -19.54 6.34 -5.40
C TRP A 45 -18.16 6.78 -5.92
N LEU A 46 -18.08 7.44 -7.08
CA LEU A 46 -16.82 7.96 -7.59
C LEU A 46 -16.27 9.12 -6.75
N ALA A 47 -17.14 9.94 -6.15
CA ALA A 47 -16.71 11.07 -5.34
C ALA A 47 -15.83 10.64 -4.14
N PRO A 48 -16.26 9.72 -3.26
CA PRO A 48 -15.40 9.22 -2.19
C PRO A 48 -14.20 8.43 -2.72
N GLY A 49 -14.33 7.75 -3.87
CA GLY A 49 -13.22 7.05 -4.52
C GLY A 49 -12.08 7.98 -4.97
N MET A 50 -12.44 9.09 -5.62
CA MET A 50 -11.51 10.13 -6.06
C MET A 50 -10.84 10.83 -4.88
N ILE A 51 -11.60 11.11 -3.81
CA ILE A 51 -11.03 11.69 -2.58
C ILE A 51 -10.01 10.73 -1.97
N SER A 52 -10.30 9.42 -1.95
CA SER A 52 -9.39 8.40 -1.43
C SER A 52 -8.09 8.34 -2.25
N LEU A 53 -8.17 8.39 -3.58
CA LEU A 53 -6.98 8.44 -4.45
C LEU A 53 -6.15 9.71 -4.23
N ALA A 54 -6.81 10.86 -4.05
CA ALA A 54 -6.11 12.11 -3.74
C ALA A 54 -5.40 12.05 -2.37
N LEU A 55 -6.06 11.46 -1.35
CA LEU A 55 -5.46 11.22 -0.04
C LEU A 55 -4.27 10.27 -0.13
N PHE A 56 -4.39 9.18 -0.87
CA PHE A 56 -3.30 8.24 -1.13
C PHE A 56 -2.06 8.96 -1.69
N ALA A 57 -2.24 9.75 -2.75
CA ALA A 57 -1.16 10.51 -3.36
C ALA A 57 -0.53 11.49 -2.37
N TRP A 58 -1.35 12.18 -1.57
CA TRP A 58 -0.88 13.08 -0.52
C TRP A 58 -0.12 12.37 0.60
N LEU A 59 -0.56 11.18 1.03
CA LEU A 59 0.13 10.41 2.06
C LEU A 59 1.53 9.97 1.59
N LEU A 60 1.67 9.59 0.32
CA LEU A 60 2.97 9.22 -0.25
C LEU A 60 3.96 10.39 -0.29
N THR A 61 3.51 11.62 -0.48
CA THR A 61 4.41 12.80 -0.48
C THR A 61 4.94 13.12 0.92
N LEU A 62 4.23 12.69 1.98
CA LEU A 62 4.67 12.85 3.37
C LEU A 62 5.77 11.87 3.76
N VAL A 63 6.06 10.85 2.94
CA VAL A 63 7.09 9.86 3.25
C VAL A 63 8.48 10.44 2.98
N PRO A 64 9.33 10.61 4.01
CA PRO A 64 10.68 11.11 3.83
C PRO A 64 11.54 10.01 3.17
N SER A 65 11.86 10.17 1.88
CA SER A 65 12.65 9.20 1.11
C SER A 65 13.57 9.88 0.12
N ASP A 66 14.81 9.38 0.03
CA ASP A 66 15.85 9.86 -0.88
C ASP A 66 15.55 9.57 -2.37
N ALA A 67 14.63 8.63 -2.66
CA ALA A 67 14.24 8.30 -4.03
C ALA A 67 12.78 7.82 -4.10
N ALA A 68 11.93 8.61 -4.76
CA ALA A 68 10.50 8.30 -4.92
C ALA A 68 10.23 6.92 -5.52
N GLY A 69 11.04 6.48 -6.50
CA GLY A 69 10.90 5.14 -7.11
C GLY A 69 11.10 3.98 -6.13
N ARG A 70 11.99 4.13 -5.14
CA ARG A 70 12.23 3.08 -4.13
C ARG A 70 11.12 3.05 -3.08
N THR A 71 10.54 4.20 -2.77
CA THR A 71 9.32 4.32 -1.96
C THR A 71 8.18 3.53 -2.59
N PHE A 72 7.93 3.72 -3.89
CA PHE A 72 6.88 2.98 -4.61
C PHE A 72 7.12 1.47 -4.64
N ALA A 73 8.37 1.04 -4.82
CA ALA A 73 8.70 -0.39 -4.80
C ALA A 73 8.48 -1.03 -3.40
N ALA A 74 8.86 -0.31 -2.34
CA ALA A 74 8.63 -0.76 -0.95
C ALA A 74 7.13 -0.79 -0.62
N TYR A 75 6.43 0.28 -1.01
CA TYR A 75 4.99 0.43 -0.87
C TYR A 75 4.23 -0.70 -1.58
N GLY A 76 4.66 -1.08 -2.79
CA GLY A 76 4.03 -2.16 -3.56
C GLY A 76 3.94 -3.49 -2.80
N GLY A 77 4.93 -3.81 -1.96
CA GLY A 77 4.86 -4.99 -1.09
C GLY A 77 3.75 -4.89 -0.03
N ILE A 78 3.61 -3.71 0.59
CA ILE A 78 2.56 -3.43 1.58
C ILE A 78 1.18 -3.43 0.92
N TYR A 79 1.10 -2.87 -0.29
CA TYR A 79 -0.11 -2.86 -1.11
C TYR A 79 -0.61 -4.29 -1.38
N ILE A 80 0.28 -5.22 -1.74
CA ILE A 80 -0.10 -6.62 -1.98
C ILE A 80 -0.69 -7.26 -0.71
N LEU A 81 -0.05 -7.08 0.44
CA LEU A 81 -0.58 -7.59 1.70
C LEU A 81 -1.94 -6.98 2.06
N ALA A 82 -2.09 -5.68 1.86
CA ALA A 82 -3.35 -4.98 2.08
C ALA A 82 -4.43 -5.45 1.11
N SER A 83 -4.11 -5.69 -0.17
CA SER A 83 -5.04 -6.17 -1.20
C SER A 83 -5.53 -7.59 -0.89
N LEU A 84 -4.65 -8.49 -0.45
CA LEU A 84 -5.06 -9.83 -0.02
C LEU A 84 -5.93 -9.79 1.25
N SER A 85 -5.61 -8.89 2.18
CA SER A 85 -6.43 -8.68 3.37
C SER A 85 -7.80 -8.10 3.03
N TRP A 86 -7.87 -7.19 2.05
CA TRP A 86 -9.12 -6.61 1.55
C TRP A 86 -10.00 -7.65 0.86
N LEU A 87 -9.40 -8.49 0.02
CA LEU A 87 -10.08 -9.63 -0.61
C LEU A 87 -10.76 -10.52 0.43
N TRP A 88 -10.07 -10.78 1.55
CA TRP A 88 -10.62 -11.58 2.64
C TRP A 88 -11.72 -10.87 3.44
N LEU A 89 -11.49 -9.61 3.84
CA LEU A 89 -12.35 -8.90 4.77
C LEU A 89 -13.58 -8.24 4.11
N ILE A 90 -13.41 -7.66 2.93
CA ILE A 90 -14.45 -6.88 2.25
C ILE A 90 -15.16 -7.72 1.19
N GLU A 91 -14.42 -8.51 0.42
CA GLU A 91 -14.99 -9.39 -0.60
C GLU A 91 -15.38 -10.78 -0.05
N GLY A 92 -14.98 -11.11 1.19
CA GLY A 92 -15.31 -12.39 1.82
C GLY A 92 -14.66 -13.60 1.16
N ARG A 93 -13.65 -13.39 0.31
CA ARG A 93 -12.94 -14.47 -0.39
C ARG A 93 -11.66 -14.81 0.33
N VAL A 94 -11.57 -16.05 0.82
CA VAL A 94 -10.36 -16.55 1.47
C VAL A 94 -9.23 -16.59 0.43
N PRO A 95 -8.06 -15.97 0.70
CA PRO A 95 -6.91 -16.01 -0.19
C PRO A 95 -6.49 -17.46 -0.43
N ASP A 96 -6.31 -17.85 -1.69
CA ASP A 96 -5.88 -19.20 -2.03
C ASP A 96 -4.35 -19.34 -1.81
N ARG A 97 -3.86 -20.59 -1.77
CA ARG A 97 -2.44 -20.92 -1.69
C ARG A 97 -1.63 -20.25 -2.81
N TYR A 98 -2.24 -20.00 -3.97
CA TYR A 98 -1.62 -19.28 -5.08
C TYR A 98 -1.49 -17.79 -4.81
N ASP A 99 -2.49 -17.17 -4.17
CA ASP A 99 -2.44 -15.76 -3.77
C ASP A 99 -1.34 -15.52 -2.71
N ILE A 100 -1.25 -16.43 -1.74
CA ILE A 100 -0.21 -16.39 -0.71
C ILE A 100 1.17 -16.62 -1.33
N GLY A 101 1.31 -17.62 -2.21
CA GLY A 101 2.57 -17.90 -2.91
C GLY A 101 3.03 -16.74 -3.79
N GLY A 102 2.11 -16.17 -4.59
CA GLY A 102 2.36 -14.98 -5.41
C GLY A 102 2.74 -13.77 -4.56
N GLY A 103 2.02 -13.55 -3.46
CA GLY A 103 2.33 -12.50 -2.49
C GLY A 103 3.75 -12.62 -1.93
N LEU A 104 4.18 -13.82 -1.54
CA LEU A 104 5.53 -14.08 -1.06
C LEU A 104 6.59 -13.81 -2.12
N ILE A 105 6.33 -14.17 -3.38
CA ILE A 105 7.25 -13.89 -4.50
C ILE A 105 7.40 -12.38 -4.70
N CYS A 106 6.29 -11.65 -4.73
CA CYS A 106 6.33 -10.19 -4.88
C CYS A 106 7.02 -9.50 -3.70
N LEU A 107 6.80 -9.97 -2.46
CA LEU A 107 7.52 -9.49 -1.29
C LEU A 107 9.02 -9.78 -1.38
N GLY A 108 9.39 -10.96 -1.91
CA GLY A 108 10.78 -11.29 -2.22
C GLY A 108 11.39 -10.31 -3.23
N GLY A 109 10.69 -10.03 -4.33
CA GLY A 109 11.12 -9.05 -5.34
C GLY A 109 11.25 -7.63 -4.77
N ALA A 110 10.28 -7.17 -3.98
CA ALA A 110 10.34 -5.89 -3.28
C ALA A 110 11.52 -5.83 -2.30
N SER A 111 11.80 -6.93 -1.59
CA SER A 111 12.95 -7.05 -0.68
C SER A 111 14.27 -6.95 -1.45
N VAL A 112 14.39 -7.58 -2.63
CA VAL A 112 15.57 -7.41 -3.49
C VAL A 112 15.72 -5.94 -3.90
N ILE A 113 14.64 -5.28 -4.34
CA ILE A 113 14.70 -3.86 -4.74
C ILE A 113 15.08 -2.96 -3.55
N LEU A 114 14.71 -3.32 -2.32
CA LEU A 114 15.02 -2.58 -1.10
C LEU A 114 16.44 -2.82 -0.57
N PHE A 115 16.90 -4.08 -0.56
CA PHE A 115 18.13 -4.52 0.10
C PHE A 115 19.30 -4.79 -0.85
N ALA A 116 19.09 -4.76 -2.18
CA ALA A 116 20.19 -4.93 -3.13
C ALA A 116 21.33 -3.95 -2.82
N PRO A 117 22.57 -4.40 -2.62
CA PRO A 117 23.71 -3.52 -2.42
C PRO A 117 23.92 -2.71 -3.70
N ARG A 118 24.02 -1.38 -3.55
CA ARG A 118 24.34 -0.48 -4.65
C ARG A 118 25.77 -0.05 -4.43
N ALA A 119 26.65 -0.42 -5.36
CA ALA A 119 28.01 0.10 -5.47
C ALA A 119 27.97 1.47 -6.14
#